data_AF-A0A6N2T1I8-F1
#
_entry.id   AF-A0A6N2T1I8-F1
#
_cell.length_a   1.000
_cell.length_b   1.000
_cell.length_c   1.000
_cell.angle_alpha   90.00
_cell.angle_beta   90.00
_cell.angle_gamma   90.00
#
_symmetry.space_group_name_H-M   'P 1'
#
loop_
_entity.id
_entity.type
_entity.pdbx_description
1 polymer ?
#
loop_
_entity_poly.entity_id
_entity_poly.type
_entity_poly.pdbx_seq_one_letter_code
_entity_poly.pdbx_strand_id
1 'polypeptide(L)'
;MTYYSRLLLSAAVFLGCSPAVRAVTPEEGRRIYLEAKEGNAESQYRLGLCFLKGDGVKRSPSQAKFWFSKAARQGHRTAERSLRLIPKKAPLPVDPSADRATREKKGLELYEYLYKLKDYRPARESTTTSVTINGKRKYDKLPEEGTKPELSKVSAFIRAGADVNYQGEGIRGDNSCALALALDMQFFELADLLIANGADVNLEIGRSDEYKNASSSLLSRHYFNPRAPQAAYLLEHGADPDYVCNDGKTLLISAARYGNEESIRFLLENGADPNKPNGKPRLGHYKPANSETALWVLADVSGLQENSINAAAKLLIEHKADVNFRARGGATPLDRAIATGKSSLARILKEAGAKTSRELDGK
;
A
#
# COMPACT_ATOMS: atom_id res chain seq x y z
N MET A 1 -16.14 7.89 -7.99
CA MET A 1 -16.39 8.75 -6.82
C MET A 1 -16.55 7.87 -5.58
N THR A 2 -15.44 7.30 -5.11
CA THR A 2 -15.38 6.16 -4.19
C THR A 2 -15.16 6.63 -2.74
N TYR A 3 -15.83 5.95 -1.80
CA TYR A 3 -15.71 5.84 -0.33
C TYR A 3 -14.89 6.86 0.50
N TYR A 4 -13.76 7.36 0.02
CA TYR A 4 -12.97 8.40 0.69
C TYR A 4 -13.63 9.79 0.67
N SER A 5 -14.56 10.06 -0.25
CA SER A 5 -15.29 11.35 -0.30
C SER A 5 -16.39 11.49 0.76
N ARG A 6 -16.69 10.45 1.54
CA ARG A 6 -17.82 10.42 2.49
C ARG A 6 -17.43 10.42 3.97
N LEU A 7 -16.14 10.32 4.29
CA LEU A 7 -15.67 10.37 5.69
C LEU A 7 -15.46 11.80 6.22
N LEU A 8 -15.74 12.82 5.41
CA LEU A 8 -15.81 14.21 5.83
C LEU A 8 -17.28 14.59 6.08
N LEU A 9 -17.80 14.44 7.30
CA LEU A 9 -18.89 15.28 7.86
C LEU A 9 -19.41 14.74 9.21
N SER A 10 -18.78 15.16 10.30
CA SER A 10 -19.42 15.55 11.57
C SER A 10 -18.38 16.29 12.41
N ALA A 11 -18.62 17.42 13.07
CA ALA A 11 -19.80 18.22 13.32
C ALA A 11 -19.37 19.69 13.43
N ALA A 12 -20.27 20.63 13.12
CA ALA A 12 -20.08 22.04 13.42
C ALA A 12 -20.71 22.38 14.78
N VAL A 13 -19.94 23.12 15.57
CA VAL A 13 -20.31 24.02 16.69
C VAL A 13 -20.78 23.37 18.00
N PHE A 14 -19.90 23.37 19.02
CA PHE A 14 -20.02 24.19 20.25
C PHE A 14 -18.95 23.77 21.28
N LEU A 15 -18.04 24.72 21.59
CA LEU A 15 -17.44 25.05 22.90
C LEU A 15 -16.00 25.54 22.72
N GLY A 16 -15.75 26.72 23.30
CA GLY A 16 -14.63 27.61 22.98
C GLY A 16 -13.25 26.99 23.10
N CYS A 17 -12.43 27.21 22.08
CA CYS A 17 -10.97 27.12 22.16
C CYS A 17 -10.32 28.24 21.35
N SER A 18 -9.17 28.68 21.88
CA SER A 18 -8.37 29.87 21.62
C SER A 18 -8.09 30.24 20.14
N PRO A 19 -7.79 31.51 19.82
CA PRO A 19 -7.56 31.98 18.45
C PRO A 19 -6.12 31.68 18.01
N ALA A 20 -5.85 30.43 17.66
CA ALA A 20 -4.66 30.08 16.89
C ALA A 20 -4.96 28.83 16.05
N VAL A 21 -5.18 29.06 14.76
CA VAL A 21 -5.56 28.10 13.70
C VAL A 21 -7.09 27.87 13.62
N ARG A 22 -7.70 28.54 12.65
CA ARG A 22 -9.09 28.36 12.21
C ARG A 22 -9.31 26.89 11.81
N ALA A 23 -10.35 26.25 12.34
CA ALA A 23 -10.74 24.91 11.90
C ALA A 23 -10.99 24.90 10.39
N VAL A 24 -10.39 23.93 9.67
CA VAL A 24 -10.52 23.81 8.22
C VAL A 24 -11.99 23.57 7.87
N THR A 25 -12.57 24.44 7.03
CA THR A 25 -13.96 24.27 6.61
C THR A 25 -14.09 23.03 5.70
N PRO A 26 -15.29 22.43 5.57
CA PRO A 26 -15.48 21.29 4.67
C PRO A 26 -15.07 21.56 3.22
N GLU A 27 -15.25 22.79 2.75
CA GLU A 27 -14.87 23.25 1.40
C GLU A 27 -13.35 23.37 1.27
N GLU A 28 -12.68 23.96 2.27
CA GLU A 28 -11.23 24.06 2.33
C GLU A 28 -10.57 22.68 2.43
N GLY A 29 -11.13 21.78 3.25
CA GLY A 29 -10.65 20.41 3.41
C GLY A 29 -10.76 19.62 2.11
N ARG A 30 -11.86 19.80 1.37
CA ARG A 30 -12.05 19.19 0.05
C ARG A 30 -11.02 19.69 -0.96
N ARG A 31 -10.74 21.00 -0.98
CA ARG A 31 -9.72 21.58 -1.85
C ARG A 31 -8.31 21.07 -1.52
N ILE A 32 -7.93 21.11 -0.24
CA ILE A 32 -6.64 20.59 0.25
C ILE A 32 -6.46 19.12 -0.17
N TYR A 33 -7.52 18.31 -0.03
CA TYR A 33 -7.47 16.91 -0.42
C TYR A 33 -7.26 16.70 -1.93
N LEU A 34 -7.97 17.46 -2.77
CA LEU A 34 -7.81 17.38 -4.22
C LEU A 34 -6.39 17.78 -4.66
N GLU A 35 -5.91 18.92 -4.17
CA GLU A 35 -4.56 19.41 -4.47
C GLU A 35 -3.47 18.45 -3.94
N ALA A 36 -3.67 17.87 -2.75
CA ALA A 36 -2.75 16.88 -2.18
C ALA A 36 -2.67 15.61 -3.05
N LYS A 37 -3.80 15.20 -3.65
CA LYS A 37 -3.87 14.09 -4.61
C LYS A 37 -3.21 14.41 -5.94
N GLU A 38 -3.32 15.65 -6.40
CA GLU A 38 -2.63 16.15 -7.59
C GLU A 38 -1.11 16.31 -7.39
N GLY A 39 -0.62 16.03 -6.18
CA GLY A 39 0.81 16.01 -5.89
C GLY A 39 1.34 17.28 -5.24
N ASN A 40 0.50 18.28 -4.94
CA ASN A 40 0.96 19.52 -4.33
C ASN A 40 1.55 19.26 -2.93
N ALA A 41 2.85 19.51 -2.75
CA ALA A 41 3.55 19.22 -1.50
C ALA A 41 3.02 20.01 -0.30
N GLU A 42 2.61 21.27 -0.48
CA GLU A 42 2.02 22.10 0.58
C GLU A 42 0.65 21.56 0.98
N SER A 43 -0.19 21.18 0.02
CA SER A 43 -1.51 20.60 0.32
C SER A 43 -1.39 19.21 0.95
N GLN A 44 -0.38 18.41 0.57
CA GLN A 44 -0.04 17.17 1.28
C GLN A 44 0.40 17.44 2.72
N TYR A 45 1.24 18.45 2.97
CA TYR A 45 1.61 18.87 4.32
C TYR A 45 0.38 19.30 5.13
N ARG A 46 -0.46 20.18 4.57
CA ARG A 46 -1.69 20.66 5.24
C ARG A 46 -2.67 19.53 5.53
N LEU A 47 -2.84 18.59 4.61
CA LEU A 47 -3.67 17.41 4.83
C LEU A 47 -3.10 16.53 5.97
N GLY A 48 -1.78 16.39 6.04
CA GLY A 48 -1.11 15.72 7.15
C GLY A 48 -1.37 16.39 8.49
N LEU A 49 -1.40 17.73 8.56
CA LEU A 49 -1.78 18.46 9.77
C LEU A 49 -3.24 18.19 10.16
N CYS A 50 -4.15 18.14 9.20
CA CYS A 50 -5.56 17.81 9.46
C CYS A 50 -5.67 16.43 10.13
N PHE A 51 -4.97 15.42 9.61
CA PHE A 51 -4.95 14.09 10.21
C PHE A 51 -4.25 14.05 11.58
N LEU A 52 -3.20 14.85 11.78
CA LEU A 52 -2.47 14.87 13.04
C LEU A 52 -3.31 15.45 14.18
N LYS A 53 -4.05 16.52 13.89
CA LYS A 53 -4.88 17.28 14.84
C LYS A 53 -6.30 16.71 14.96
N GLY A 54 -6.82 16.11 13.90
CA GLY A 54 -8.22 15.74 13.77
C GLY A 54 -9.10 16.88 13.25
N ASP A 55 -8.54 17.81 12.47
CA ASP A 55 -9.28 18.97 11.95
C ASP A 55 -10.09 18.56 10.72
N GLY A 56 -11.40 18.38 10.91
CA GLY A 56 -12.33 17.96 9.86
C GLY A 56 -12.25 16.49 9.46
N VAL A 57 -11.27 15.74 9.98
CA VAL A 57 -11.07 14.29 9.76
C VAL A 57 -10.83 13.58 11.09
N LYS A 58 -11.07 12.26 11.16
CA LYS A 58 -10.68 11.46 12.34
C LYS A 58 -9.18 11.55 12.53
N ARG A 59 -8.74 11.91 13.74
CA ARG A 59 -7.31 11.98 14.09
C ARG A 59 -6.62 10.65 13.77
N SER A 60 -5.59 10.69 12.94
CA SER A 60 -4.79 9.55 12.52
C SER A 60 -3.32 9.97 12.35
N PRO A 61 -2.48 9.74 13.37
CA PRO A 61 -1.04 9.99 13.28
C PRO A 61 -0.36 9.21 12.13
N SER A 62 -0.88 8.03 11.79
CA SER A 62 -0.41 7.22 10.65
C SER A 62 -0.67 7.91 9.32
N GLN A 63 -1.88 8.43 9.09
CA GLN A 63 -2.19 9.20 7.87
C GLN A 63 -1.46 10.54 7.83
N ALA A 64 -1.28 11.20 8.98
CA ALA A 64 -0.43 12.38 9.07
C ALA A 64 1.00 12.07 8.61
N LYS A 65 1.56 10.94 9.08
CA LYS A 65 2.90 10.48 8.68
C LYS A 65 2.96 10.17 7.20
N PHE A 66 1.96 9.53 6.62
CA PHE A 66 1.90 9.26 5.19
C PHE A 66 1.95 10.53 4.34
N TRP A 67 1.07 11.48 4.63
CA TRP A 67 0.99 12.73 3.87
C TRP A 67 2.21 13.63 4.07
N PHE A 68 2.76 13.70 5.30
CA PHE A 68 4.03 14.38 5.52
C PHE A 68 5.19 13.68 4.80
N SER A 69 5.20 12.35 4.71
CA SER A 69 6.23 11.60 3.97
C SER A 69 6.18 11.91 2.48
N LYS A 70 4.97 11.99 1.89
CA LYS A 70 4.81 12.42 0.49
C LYS A 70 5.32 13.84 0.26
N ALA A 71 4.96 14.79 1.12
CA ALA A 71 5.46 16.15 1.02
C ALA A 71 6.98 16.22 1.21
N ALA A 72 7.53 15.49 2.19
CA ALA A 72 8.96 15.47 2.50
C ALA A 72 9.80 14.90 1.34
N ARG A 73 9.32 13.86 0.64
CA ARG A 73 9.99 13.32 -0.57
C ARG A 73 10.11 14.34 -1.69
N GLN A 74 9.20 15.30 -1.74
CA GLN A 74 9.25 16.44 -2.68
C GLN A 74 10.15 17.59 -2.17
N GLY A 75 10.88 17.40 -1.07
CA GLY A 75 11.75 18.41 -0.46
C GLY A 75 11.06 19.35 0.53
N HIS A 76 9.81 19.06 0.95
CA HIS A 76 9.06 19.90 1.89
C HIS A 76 9.63 19.81 3.32
N ARG A 77 10.57 20.70 3.66
CA ARG A 77 11.30 20.71 4.94
C ARG A 77 10.41 20.72 6.18
N THR A 78 9.29 21.44 6.15
CA THR A 78 8.36 21.48 7.30
C THR A 78 7.67 20.14 7.52
N ALA A 79 7.36 19.41 6.45
CA ALA A 79 6.75 18.09 6.54
C ALA A 79 7.76 17.08 7.10
N GLU A 80 9.02 17.19 6.68
CA GLU A 80 10.12 16.40 7.25
C GLU A 80 10.28 16.63 8.76
N ARG A 81 10.22 17.88 9.22
CA ARG A 81 10.22 18.21 10.66
C ARG A 81 8.98 17.64 11.35
N SER A 82 7.80 17.81 10.77
CA SER A 82 6.56 17.28 11.34
C SER A 82 6.56 15.76 11.44
N LEU A 83 7.18 15.02 10.52
CA LEU A 83 7.40 13.57 10.65
C LEU A 83 8.15 13.20 11.93
N ARG A 84 9.20 13.97 12.26
CA ARG A 84 10.01 13.75 13.48
C ARG A 84 9.22 14.05 14.75
N LEU A 85 8.23 14.94 14.66
CA LEU A 85 7.39 15.38 15.78
C LEU A 85 6.14 14.53 15.96
N ILE A 86 5.78 13.65 15.02
CA ILE A 86 4.68 12.69 15.23
C ILE A 86 5.10 11.77 16.38
N PRO A 87 4.37 11.77 17.52
CA PRO A 87 4.67 10.87 18.61
C PRO A 87 4.50 9.44 18.09
N LYS A 88 5.59 8.68 18.08
CA LYS A 88 5.47 7.22 17.95
C LYS A 88 4.78 6.74 19.23
N LYS A 89 3.77 5.85 19.12
CA LYS A 89 3.36 5.09 20.30
C LYS A 89 4.63 4.45 20.85
N ALA A 90 4.97 4.79 22.09
CA ALA A 90 6.15 4.23 22.72
C ALA A 90 5.99 2.69 22.72
N PRO A 91 7.04 1.94 22.34
CA PRO A 91 7.03 0.50 22.55
C PRO A 91 6.67 0.21 24.01
N LEU A 92 5.90 -0.84 24.22
CA LEU A 92 5.62 -1.33 25.56
C LEU A 92 6.94 -1.76 26.21
N PRO A 93 7.09 -1.58 27.53
CA PRO A 93 8.25 -2.09 28.24
C PRO A 93 8.28 -3.61 28.06
N VAL A 94 9.38 -4.12 27.50
CA VAL A 94 9.64 -5.54 27.32
C VAL A 94 10.61 -5.97 28.41
N ASP A 95 10.41 -7.17 28.96
CA ASP A 95 11.38 -7.79 29.87
C ASP A 95 12.76 -7.91 29.18
N PRO A 96 13.78 -7.14 29.62
CA PRO A 96 15.09 -7.15 28.97
C PRO A 96 15.89 -8.42 29.26
N SER A 97 15.46 -9.23 30.24
CA SER A 97 16.11 -10.50 30.61
C SER A 97 15.66 -11.69 29.76
N ALA A 98 14.61 -11.52 28.94
CA ALA A 98 14.08 -12.58 28.10
C ALA A 98 15.08 -12.96 26.98
N ASP A 99 15.59 -14.19 27.06
CA ASP A 99 16.43 -14.76 26.02
C ASP A 99 15.64 -15.03 24.73
N ARG A 100 16.36 -15.34 23.64
CA ARG A 100 15.75 -15.59 22.33
C ARG A 100 14.68 -16.69 22.38
N ALA A 101 14.93 -17.78 23.09
CA ALA A 101 14.01 -18.91 23.19
C ALA A 101 12.70 -18.52 23.90
N THR A 102 12.79 -17.72 24.96
CA THR A 102 11.64 -17.17 25.68
C THR A 102 10.83 -16.26 24.77
N ARG A 103 11.50 -15.40 24.00
CA ARG A 103 10.84 -14.48 23.06
C ARG A 103 10.11 -15.23 21.95
N GLU A 104 10.73 -16.26 21.37
CA GLU A 104 10.12 -17.12 20.36
C GLU A 104 8.92 -17.88 20.93
N LYS A 105 9.04 -18.49 22.12
CA LYS A 105 7.92 -19.16 22.81
C LYS A 105 6.75 -18.20 23.05
N LYS A 106 7.03 -16.97 23.52
CA LYS A 106 6.00 -15.95 23.74
C LYS A 106 5.43 -15.41 22.43
N GLY A 107 6.22 -15.36 21.36
CA GLY A 107 5.78 -15.07 20.00
C GLY A 107 4.80 -16.12 19.47
N LEU A 108 5.09 -17.41 19.71
CA LEU A 108 4.18 -18.51 19.39
C LEU A 108 2.87 -18.41 20.18
N GLU A 109 2.93 -18.18 21.50
CA GLU A 109 1.72 -18.02 22.32
C GLU A 109 0.83 -16.85 21.82
N LEU A 110 1.44 -15.72 21.47
CA LEU A 110 0.75 -14.58 20.86
C LEU A 110 0.13 -14.96 19.51
N TYR A 111 0.90 -15.64 18.66
CA TYR A 111 0.45 -16.05 17.33
C TYR A 111 -0.74 -17.01 17.43
N GLU A 112 -0.66 -18.06 18.26
CA GLU A 112 -1.74 -19.03 18.46
C GLU A 112 -3.01 -18.38 19.00
N TYR A 113 -2.86 -17.41 19.92
CA TYR A 113 -3.98 -16.62 20.41
C TYR A 113 -4.69 -15.88 19.27
N LEU A 114 -3.94 -15.16 18.43
CA LEU A 114 -4.52 -14.44 17.29
C LEU A 114 -5.06 -15.38 16.22
N TYR A 115 -4.39 -16.51 15.98
CA TYR A 115 -4.80 -17.51 15.01
C TYR A 115 -6.17 -18.10 15.37
N LYS A 116 -6.44 -18.39 16.65
CA LYS A 116 -7.77 -18.83 17.11
C LYS A 116 -8.88 -17.82 16.81
N LEU A 117 -8.53 -16.55 16.59
CA LEU A 117 -9.45 -15.44 16.34
C LEU A 117 -9.46 -14.96 14.88
N LYS A 118 -8.72 -15.62 13.98
CA LYS A 118 -8.54 -15.25 12.56
C LYS A 118 -9.83 -15.05 11.75
N ASP A 119 -10.92 -15.63 12.23
CA ASP A 119 -12.23 -15.58 11.59
C ASP A 119 -13.01 -14.30 11.97
N TYR A 120 -12.46 -13.45 12.85
CA TYR A 120 -13.04 -12.14 13.17
C TYR A 120 -13.17 -11.25 11.93
N ARG A 121 -14.35 -10.63 11.76
CA ARG A 121 -14.62 -9.61 10.75
C ARG A 121 -15.31 -8.41 11.41
N PRO A 122 -14.80 -7.18 11.23
CA PRO A 122 -15.44 -5.99 11.77
C PRO A 122 -16.72 -5.64 11.00
N ALA A 123 -17.60 -4.89 11.65
CA ALA A 123 -18.81 -4.37 11.06
C ALA A 123 -18.48 -3.45 9.88
N ARG A 124 -19.16 -3.65 8.75
CA ARG A 124 -18.95 -2.90 7.50
C ARG A 124 -20.27 -2.43 6.90
N GLU A 125 -20.23 -1.36 6.12
CA GLU A 125 -21.42 -0.86 5.43
C GLU A 125 -21.78 -1.79 4.25
N SER A 126 -23.04 -2.20 4.16
CA SER A 126 -23.59 -2.96 3.04
C SER A 126 -23.69 -2.05 1.81
N THR A 127 -23.25 -2.56 0.65
CA THR A 127 -23.40 -1.88 -0.64
C THR A 127 -24.79 -2.06 -1.26
N THR A 128 -25.65 -2.93 -0.69
CA THR A 128 -26.75 -3.56 -1.43
C THR A 128 -28.14 -3.01 -1.09
N THR A 129 -28.32 -2.31 0.03
CA THR A 129 -29.61 -1.67 0.39
C THR A 129 -29.36 -0.25 0.86
N SER A 130 -29.61 0.71 -0.04
CA SER A 130 -29.76 2.11 0.37
C SER A 130 -31.24 2.42 0.46
N VAL A 131 -31.75 2.70 1.67
CA VAL A 131 -33.08 3.26 1.85
C VAL A 131 -32.96 4.78 1.87
N THR A 132 -33.78 5.48 1.08
CA THR A 132 -33.86 6.95 1.12
C THR A 132 -34.84 7.35 2.21
N ILE A 133 -34.34 7.92 3.31
CA ILE A 133 -35.16 8.49 4.37
C ILE A 133 -34.83 9.99 4.45
N ASN A 134 -35.81 10.86 4.27
CA ASN A 134 -35.66 12.33 4.30
C ASN A 134 -34.54 12.86 3.37
N GLY A 135 -34.45 12.32 2.15
CA GLY A 135 -33.46 12.75 1.15
C GLY A 135 -32.02 12.32 1.43
N LYS A 136 -31.75 11.56 2.50
CA LYS A 136 -30.42 10.98 2.80
C LYS A 136 -30.44 9.48 2.58
N ARG A 137 -29.51 8.96 1.77
CA ARG A 137 -29.30 7.51 1.62
C ARG A 137 -28.71 6.97 2.93
N LYS A 138 -29.42 6.05 3.58
CA LYS A 138 -28.91 5.29 4.72
C LYS A 138 -28.52 3.90 4.25
N TYR A 139 -27.29 3.50 4.56
CA TYR A 139 -26.76 2.17 4.26
C TYR A 139 -26.92 1.28 5.48
N ASP A 140 -27.30 0.03 5.28
CA ASP A 140 -27.36 -0.96 6.36
C ASP A 140 -25.93 -1.30 6.82
N LYS A 141 -25.68 -1.25 8.12
CA LYS A 141 -24.41 -1.75 8.69
C LYS A 141 -24.55 -3.25 8.92
N LEU A 142 -23.60 -4.03 8.39
CA LEU A 142 -23.47 -5.45 8.71
C LEU A 142 -22.93 -5.62 10.15
N PRO A 143 -23.36 -6.64 10.89
CA PRO A 143 -22.85 -6.92 12.23
C PRO A 143 -21.37 -7.35 12.21
N GLU A 144 -20.71 -7.28 13.37
CA GLU A 144 -19.41 -7.93 13.56
C GLU A 144 -19.58 -9.46 13.55
N GLU A 145 -18.59 -10.18 13.03
CA GLU A 145 -18.57 -11.65 13.01
C GLU A 145 -17.32 -12.16 13.75
N GLY A 146 -17.45 -13.28 14.45
CA GLY A 146 -16.35 -13.90 15.21
C GLY A 146 -15.95 -13.14 16.47
N THR A 147 -14.96 -13.68 17.19
CA THR A 147 -14.50 -13.12 18.47
C THR A 147 -13.41 -12.07 18.24
N LYS A 148 -13.69 -10.83 18.62
CA LYS A 148 -12.73 -9.72 18.53
C LYS A 148 -11.51 -9.95 19.44
N PRO A 149 -10.27 -9.80 18.94
CA PRO A 149 -9.08 -9.84 19.78
C PRO A 149 -9.05 -8.79 20.89
N GLU A 150 -8.62 -9.18 22.09
CA GLU A 150 -8.45 -8.28 23.22
C GLU A 150 -7.06 -7.65 23.19
N LEU A 151 -6.97 -6.34 22.96
CA LEU A 151 -5.69 -5.62 22.92
C LEU A 151 -4.92 -5.69 24.25
N SER A 152 -5.61 -5.86 25.38
CA SER A 152 -5.01 -6.06 26.70
C SER A 152 -4.22 -7.38 26.77
N LYS A 153 -4.78 -8.48 26.26
CA LYS A 153 -4.11 -9.78 26.17
C LYS A 153 -2.92 -9.73 25.22
N VAL A 154 -3.08 -9.11 24.05
CA VAL A 154 -1.95 -8.89 23.11
C VAL A 154 -0.83 -8.09 23.77
N SER A 155 -1.18 -7.01 24.47
CA SER A 155 -0.20 -6.18 25.20
C SER A 155 0.50 -6.97 26.31
N ALA A 156 -0.19 -7.93 26.95
CA ALA A 156 0.43 -8.77 27.97
C ALA A 156 1.48 -9.71 27.37
N PHE A 157 1.21 -10.34 26.21
CA PHE A 157 2.21 -11.14 25.51
C PHE A 157 3.44 -10.32 25.11
N ILE A 158 3.23 -9.11 24.57
CA ILE A 158 4.33 -8.21 24.17
C ILE A 158 5.20 -7.82 25.39
N ARG A 159 4.57 -7.43 26.51
CA ARG A 159 5.31 -7.11 27.75
C ARG A 159 6.11 -8.29 28.29
N ALA A 160 5.59 -9.51 28.11
CA ALA A 160 6.27 -10.75 28.45
C ALA A 160 7.41 -11.14 27.48
N GLY A 161 7.73 -10.31 26.49
CA GLY A 161 8.83 -10.55 25.56
C GLY A 161 8.46 -11.25 24.26
N ALA A 162 7.18 -11.37 23.91
CA ALA A 162 6.77 -11.99 22.65
C ALA A 162 7.51 -11.39 21.44
N ASP A 163 8.11 -12.25 20.63
CA ASP A 163 8.56 -11.86 19.30
C ASP A 163 7.34 -11.58 18.42
N VAL A 164 7.05 -10.30 18.20
CA VAL A 164 5.94 -9.84 17.37
C VAL A 164 6.07 -10.22 15.90
N ASN A 165 7.28 -10.62 15.46
CA ASN A 165 7.57 -11.08 14.10
C ASN A 165 7.63 -12.61 13.99
N TYR A 166 7.29 -13.33 15.08
CA TYR A 166 7.22 -14.79 15.06
C TYR A 166 6.34 -15.26 13.90
N GLN A 167 6.87 -16.21 13.13
CA GLN A 167 6.15 -16.84 12.03
C GLN A 167 5.66 -18.22 12.47
N GLY A 168 4.34 -18.41 12.47
CA GLY A 168 3.71 -19.71 12.66
C GLY A 168 3.22 -20.30 11.35
N GLU A 169 2.79 -21.56 11.39
CA GLU A 169 2.12 -22.19 10.27
C GLU A 169 0.77 -21.49 10.01
N GLY A 170 0.54 -21.09 8.77
CA GLY A 170 -0.67 -20.40 8.32
C GLY A 170 -1.74 -21.37 7.80
N ILE A 171 -2.96 -20.84 7.64
CA ILE A 171 -4.17 -21.60 7.31
C ILE A 171 -4.07 -22.30 5.93
N ARG A 172 -3.21 -21.80 5.03
CA ARG A 172 -3.12 -22.21 3.62
C ARG A 172 -1.81 -22.94 3.28
N GLY A 173 -1.04 -23.38 4.26
CA GLY A 173 0.32 -23.91 4.02
C GLY A 173 1.32 -22.83 3.62
N ASP A 174 1.00 -21.55 3.86
CA ASP A 174 1.95 -20.45 3.95
C ASP A 174 2.32 -20.23 5.42
N ASN A 175 3.48 -19.67 5.71
CA ASN A 175 3.71 -19.11 7.04
C ASN A 175 2.74 -17.93 7.24
N SER A 176 2.59 -17.47 8.47
CA SER A 176 1.93 -16.19 8.77
C SER A 176 2.53 -15.57 10.02
N CYS A 177 2.22 -14.29 10.27
CA CYS A 177 2.66 -13.56 11.46
C CYS A 177 1.49 -12.80 12.10
N ALA A 178 1.69 -12.28 13.31
CA ALA A 178 0.68 -11.52 14.02
C ALA A 178 0.15 -10.32 13.22
N LEU A 179 1.03 -9.61 12.49
CA LEU A 179 0.64 -8.47 11.65
C LEU A 179 -0.23 -8.90 10.45
N ALA A 180 0.10 -10.01 9.81
CA ALA A 180 -0.73 -10.56 8.72
C ALA A 180 -2.13 -10.94 9.21
N LEU A 181 -2.25 -11.59 10.36
CA LEU A 181 -3.54 -11.93 10.96
C LEU A 181 -4.36 -10.67 11.28
N ALA A 182 -3.73 -9.61 11.82
CA ALA A 182 -4.38 -8.33 12.06
C ALA A 182 -4.94 -7.68 10.78
N LEU A 183 -4.20 -7.78 9.67
CA LEU A 183 -4.61 -7.24 8.36
C LEU A 183 -5.73 -8.06 7.72
N ASP A 184 -5.66 -9.39 7.81
CA ASP A 184 -6.73 -10.29 7.33
C ASP A 184 -8.04 -10.05 8.10
N MET A 185 -7.94 -9.81 9.41
CA MET A 185 -9.04 -9.38 10.26
C MET A 185 -9.48 -7.92 10.04
N GLN A 186 -8.72 -7.11 9.29
CA GLN A 186 -8.92 -5.66 9.17
C GLN A 186 -9.00 -4.92 10.52
N PHE A 187 -8.29 -5.44 11.52
CA PHE A 187 -8.24 -4.85 12.86
C PHE A 187 -7.03 -3.91 12.99
N PHE A 188 -7.15 -2.71 12.42
CA PHE A 188 -6.03 -1.78 12.31
C PHE A 188 -5.52 -1.27 13.67
N GLU A 189 -6.35 -1.19 14.71
CA GLU A 189 -5.86 -0.85 16.04
C GLU A 189 -4.91 -1.92 16.62
N LEU A 190 -5.14 -3.20 16.29
CA LEU A 190 -4.23 -4.29 16.60
C LEU A 190 -2.94 -4.19 15.78
N ALA A 191 -3.05 -3.89 14.48
CA ALA A 191 -1.89 -3.70 13.62
C ALA A 191 -1.01 -2.52 14.10
N ASP A 192 -1.62 -1.41 14.54
CA ASP A 192 -0.92 -0.26 15.14
C ASP A 192 -0.17 -0.66 16.40
N LEU A 193 -0.79 -1.48 17.26
CA LEU A 193 -0.16 -1.99 18.47
C LEU A 193 1.07 -2.85 18.13
N LEU A 194 0.95 -3.75 17.16
CA LEU A 194 2.05 -4.63 16.72
C LEU A 194 3.21 -3.81 16.11
N ILE A 195 2.92 -2.87 15.20
CA ILE A 195 3.93 -2.03 14.54
C ILE A 195 4.65 -1.13 15.57
N ALA A 196 3.92 -0.56 16.53
CA ALA A 196 4.52 0.22 17.61
C ALA A 196 5.49 -0.59 18.49
N ASN A 197 5.36 -1.92 18.48
CA ASN A 197 6.18 -2.85 19.24
C ASN A 197 7.16 -3.65 18.36
N GLY A 198 7.44 -3.17 17.14
CA GLY A 198 8.51 -3.70 16.30
C GLY A 198 8.06 -4.74 15.27
N ALA A 199 6.76 -4.86 14.99
CA ALA A 199 6.32 -5.66 13.86
C ALA A 199 6.85 -5.08 12.54
N ASP A 200 7.51 -5.92 11.76
CA ASP A 200 8.09 -5.54 10.47
C ASP A 200 7.02 -5.57 9.38
N VAL A 201 6.73 -4.39 8.84
CA VAL A 201 5.75 -4.17 7.77
C VAL A 201 6.21 -4.81 6.45
N ASN A 202 7.53 -4.98 6.27
CA ASN A 202 8.15 -5.60 5.11
C ASN A 202 8.54 -7.07 5.36
N LEU A 203 8.07 -7.66 6.47
CA LEU A 203 8.33 -9.06 6.77
C LEU A 203 7.91 -9.93 5.59
N GLU A 204 8.86 -10.70 5.08
CA GLU A 204 8.58 -11.70 4.07
C GLU A 204 8.06 -12.97 4.73
N ILE A 205 6.86 -13.37 4.32
CA ILE A 205 6.21 -14.58 4.79
C ILE A 205 6.56 -15.72 3.82
N GLY A 206 7.33 -16.69 4.32
CA GLY A 206 7.71 -17.88 3.56
C GLY A 206 6.54 -18.82 3.27
N ARG A 207 6.68 -19.70 2.28
CA ARG A 207 5.78 -20.85 2.11
C ARG A 207 6.24 -22.03 2.97
N SER A 208 5.29 -22.80 3.51
CA SER A 208 5.61 -24.03 4.26
C SER A 208 5.74 -25.27 3.35
N ASP A 209 5.40 -25.13 2.06
CA ASP A 209 5.44 -26.18 1.04
C ASP A 209 6.86 -26.43 0.44
N GLU A 210 6.93 -27.33 -0.55
CA GLU A 210 8.15 -27.71 -1.28
C GLU A 210 8.90 -26.52 -1.92
N TYR A 211 8.25 -25.36 -2.04
CA TYR A 211 8.84 -24.10 -2.52
C TYR A 211 9.40 -23.27 -1.36
N LYS A 212 10.22 -23.87 -0.48
CA LYS A 212 10.82 -23.21 0.70
C LYS A 212 11.55 -21.89 0.42
N ASN A 213 11.94 -21.64 -0.82
CA ASN A 213 12.61 -20.41 -1.27
C ASN A 213 11.63 -19.31 -1.72
N ALA A 214 10.32 -19.57 -1.74
CA ALA A 214 9.28 -18.63 -2.11
C ALA A 214 8.76 -17.89 -0.87
N SER A 215 8.65 -16.57 -0.98
CA SER A 215 8.05 -15.73 0.05
C SER A 215 7.22 -14.60 -0.56
N SER A 216 6.36 -13.99 0.26
CA SER A 216 5.54 -12.84 -0.13
C SER A 216 5.66 -11.76 0.92
N SER A 217 5.82 -10.50 0.50
CA SER A 217 5.63 -9.38 1.43
C SER A 217 4.15 -9.27 1.82
N LEU A 218 3.87 -8.63 2.95
CA LEU A 218 2.49 -8.34 3.34
C LEU A 218 1.75 -7.53 2.26
N LEU A 219 2.45 -6.59 1.60
CA LEU A 219 1.87 -5.76 0.55
C LEU A 219 1.50 -6.57 -0.69
N SER A 220 2.34 -7.53 -1.10
CA SER A 220 2.08 -8.34 -2.30
C SER A 220 0.82 -9.22 -2.18
N ARG A 221 0.30 -9.45 -0.97
CA ARG A 221 -0.95 -10.18 -0.74
C ARG A 221 -2.21 -9.35 -0.99
N HIS A 222 -2.12 -8.02 -0.91
CA HIS A 222 -3.29 -7.14 -0.90
C HIS A 222 -3.32 -6.11 -2.05
N TYR A 223 -2.18 -5.82 -2.70
CA TYR A 223 -2.09 -4.74 -3.70
C TYR A 223 -3.00 -4.90 -4.91
N PHE A 224 -3.37 -6.13 -5.29
CA PHE A 224 -4.14 -6.41 -6.50
C PHE A 224 -5.64 -6.04 -6.38
N ASN A 225 -6.08 -5.69 -5.16
CA ASN A 225 -7.38 -5.10 -4.89
C ASN A 225 -7.20 -3.80 -4.10
N PRO A 226 -6.90 -2.66 -4.75
CA PRO A 226 -6.66 -1.38 -4.08
C PRO A 226 -7.85 -0.83 -3.29
N ARG A 227 -9.05 -1.37 -3.52
CA ARG A 227 -10.23 -1.04 -2.70
C ARG A 227 -10.18 -1.69 -1.31
N ALA A 228 -9.35 -2.71 -1.14
CA ALA A 228 -9.11 -3.35 0.13
C ALA A 228 -8.20 -2.45 1.00
N PRO A 229 -8.61 -2.08 2.22
CA PRO A 229 -7.90 -1.08 3.04
C PRO A 229 -6.49 -1.52 3.47
N GLN A 230 -6.18 -2.82 3.43
CA GLN A 230 -4.91 -3.39 3.89
C GLN A 230 -3.70 -2.87 3.11
N ALA A 231 -3.79 -2.80 1.78
CA ALA A 231 -2.66 -2.35 0.96
C ALA A 231 -2.33 -0.88 1.23
N ALA A 232 -3.35 -0.04 1.38
CA ALA A 232 -3.18 1.37 1.73
C ALA A 232 -2.56 1.52 3.11
N TYR A 233 -3.08 0.79 4.10
CA TYR A 233 -2.53 0.77 5.46
C TYR A 233 -1.05 0.37 5.47
N LEU A 234 -0.68 -0.69 4.76
CA LEU A 234 0.72 -1.15 4.67
C LEU A 234 1.65 -0.07 4.09
N LEU A 235 1.25 0.59 3.00
CA LEU A 235 2.03 1.67 2.38
C LEU A 235 2.14 2.91 3.29
N GLU A 236 1.07 3.25 4.02
CA GLU A 236 1.08 4.31 5.04
C GLU A 236 2.09 4.01 6.17
N HIS A 237 2.30 2.73 6.46
CA HIS A 237 3.23 2.25 7.49
C HIS A 237 4.63 1.88 6.97
N GLY A 238 4.93 2.13 5.69
CA GLY A 238 6.28 1.99 5.14
C GLY A 238 6.54 0.66 4.43
N ALA A 239 5.51 -0.02 3.95
CA ALA A 239 5.69 -1.14 3.03
C ALA A 239 6.40 -0.69 1.75
N ASP A 240 7.27 -1.53 1.21
CA ASP A 240 8.02 -1.29 -0.02
C ASP A 240 7.12 -1.48 -1.26
N PRO A 241 6.76 -0.41 -1.98
CA PRO A 241 5.96 -0.50 -3.20
C PRO A 241 6.72 -1.14 -4.37
N ASP A 242 8.05 -1.23 -4.31
CA ASP A 242 8.92 -1.79 -5.34
C ASP A 242 9.33 -3.24 -5.05
N TYR A 243 8.64 -3.90 -4.11
CA TYR A 243 8.89 -5.29 -3.76
C TYR A 243 8.95 -6.20 -4.99
N VAL A 244 9.98 -7.03 -5.06
CA VAL A 244 10.22 -8.00 -6.13
C VAL A 244 9.71 -9.38 -5.73
N CYS A 245 8.67 -9.83 -6.42
CA CYS A 245 8.05 -11.14 -6.26
C CYS A 245 8.99 -12.29 -6.65
N ASN A 246 8.59 -13.52 -6.28
CA ASN A 246 9.38 -14.73 -6.56
C ASN A 246 9.67 -14.96 -8.04
N ASP A 247 8.82 -14.46 -8.93
CA ASP A 247 8.98 -14.52 -10.38
C ASP A 247 9.87 -13.41 -10.96
N GLY A 248 10.50 -12.61 -10.08
CA GLY A 248 11.36 -11.50 -10.44
C GLY A 248 10.63 -10.20 -10.79
N LYS A 249 9.29 -10.19 -10.82
CA LYS A 249 8.54 -8.97 -11.18
C LYS A 249 8.34 -8.09 -9.96
N THR A 250 8.43 -6.77 -10.15
CA THR A 250 7.93 -5.83 -9.14
C THR A 250 6.40 -5.93 -9.04
N LEU A 251 5.82 -5.39 -7.97
CA LEU A 251 4.36 -5.25 -7.85
C LEU A 251 3.77 -4.49 -9.04
N LEU A 252 4.44 -3.41 -9.48
CA LEU A 252 4.01 -2.59 -10.59
C LEU A 252 4.05 -3.33 -11.93
N ILE A 253 5.12 -4.09 -12.19
CA ILE A 253 5.22 -4.95 -13.38
C ILE A 253 4.12 -6.01 -13.38
N SER A 254 3.81 -6.59 -12.22
CA SER A 254 2.73 -7.56 -12.09
C SER A 254 1.38 -6.93 -12.40
N ALA A 255 1.07 -5.76 -11.82
CA ALA A 255 -0.16 -5.02 -12.12
C ALA A 255 -0.30 -4.68 -13.61
N ALA A 256 0.80 -4.22 -14.24
CA ALA A 256 0.86 -3.93 -15.68
C ALA A 256 0.58 -5.16 -16.56
N ARG A 257 1.19 -6.31 -16.23
CA ARG A 257 0.99 -7.57 -16.96
C ARG A 257 -0.47 -8.05 -16.98
N TYR A 258 -1.23 -7.74 -15.94
CA TYR A 258 -2.65 -8.09 -15.87
C TYR A 258 -3.59 -6.96 -16.28
N GLY A 259 -3.06 -5.82 -16.75
CA GLY A 259 -3.87 -4.66 -17.13
C GLY A 259 -4.69 -4.09 -15.99
N ASN A 260 -4.27 -4.28 -14.73
CA ASN A 260 -5.00 -3.82 -13.56
C ASN A 260 -4.71 -2.34 -13.32
N GLU A 261 -5.39 -1.47 -14.08
CA GLU A 261 -5.23 -0.02 -14.05
C GLU A 261 -5.37 0.58 -12.65
N GLU A 262 -6.30 0.05 -11.84
CA GLU A 262 -6.49 0.51 -10.47
C GLU A 262 -5.25 0.24 -9.60
N SER A 263 -4.65 -0.94 -9.74
CA SER A 263 -3.44 -1.32 -8.99
C SER A 263 -2.21 -0.56 -9.46
N ILE A 264 -2.09 -0.32 -10.78
CA ILE A 264 -1.03 0.52 -11.36
C ILE A 264 -1.10 1.92 -10.76
N ARG A 265 -2.27 2.57 -10.86
CA ARG A 265 -2.49 3.91 -10.30
C ARG A 265 -2.18 3.94 -8.81
N PHE A 266 -2.71 2.97 -8.06
CA PHE A 266 -2.53 2.90 -6.62
C PHE A 266 -1.05 2.78 -6.22
N LEU A 267 -0.27 1.93 -6.88
CA LEU A 267 1.15 1.76 -6.58
C LEU A 267 1.96 3.03 -6.93
N LEU A 268 1.73 3.60 -8.11
CA LEU A 268 2.39 4.83 -8.55
C LEU A 268 2.10 6.01 -7.61
N GLU A 269 0.83 6.21 -7.24
CA GLU A 269 0.42 7.23 -6.28
C GLU A 269 1.04 7.02 -4.89
N ASN A 270 1.50 5.81 -4.57
CA ASN A 270 2.17 5.47 -3.31
C ASN A 270 3.70 5.34 -3.42
N GLY A 271 4.27 5.76 -4.55
CA GLY A 271 5.72 5.90 -4.72
C GLY A 271 6.43 4.68 -5.29
N ALA A 272 5.72 3.76 -5.96
CA ALA A 272 6.38 2.77 -6.81
C ALA A 272 7.17 3.47 -7.92
N ASP A 273 8.40 3.03 -8.17
CA ASP A 273 9.23 3.54 -9.25
C ASP A 273 8.80 2.92 -10.59
N PRO A 274 8.23 3.70 -11.53
CA PRO A 274 7.83 3.19 -12.84
C PRO A 274 9.00 2.63 -13.68
N ASN A 275 10.23 3.00 -13.32
CA ASN A 275 11.45 2.62 -14.01
C ASN A 275 12.18 1.46 -13.33
N LYS A 276 11.66 0.94 -12.22
CA LYS A 276 12.24 -0.23 -11.56
C LYS A 276 12.14 -1.45 -12.48
N PRO A 277 13.26 -2.01 -12.96
CA PRO A 277 13.23 -3.18 -13.81
C PRO A 277 12.94 -4.44 -12.99
N ASN A 278 12.51 -5.51 -13.66
CA ASN A 278 12.42 -6.83 -13.03
C ASN A 278 13.78 -7.28 -12.44
N GLY A 279 13.70 -7.92 -11.28
CA GLY A 279 14.82 -8.54 -10.60
C GLY A 279 14.99 -10.01 -10.96
N LYS A 280 16.07 -10.62 -10.47
CA LYS A 280 16.33 -12.06 -10.64
C LYS A 280 15.21 -12.87 -9.97
N PRO A 281 14.56 -13.82 -10.67
CA PRO A 281 13.59 -14.71 -10.03
C PRO A 281 14.23 -15.54 -8.92
N ARG A 282 13.46 -15.80 -7.87
CA ARG A 282 13.88 -16.63 -6.72
C ARG A 282 13.71 -18.12 -7.00
N LEU A 283 12.77 -18.48 -7.89
CA LEU A 283 12.52 -19.86 -8.29
C LEU A 283 13.09 -20.13 -9.69
N GLY A 284 13.76 -21.27 -9.83
CA GLY A 284 14.52 -21.61 -11.04
C GLY A 284 13.69 -21.93 -12.29
N HIS A 285 12.38 -22.14 -12.16
CA HIS A 285 11.48 -22.41 -13.30
C HIS A 285 11.01 -21.15 -14.02
N TYR A 286 11.29 -19.95 -13.48
CA TYR A 286 10.91 -18.69 -14.12
C TYR A 286 11.95 -18.24 -15.15
N LYS A 287 11.48 -17.50 -16.17
CA LYS A 287 12.36 -16.91 -17.18
C LYS A 287 13.37 -15.96 -16.53
N PRO A 288 14.65 -15.96 -16.97
CA PRO A 288 15.65 -15.03 -16.47
C PRO A 288 15.23 -13.56 -16.63
N ALA A 289 15.65 -12.72 -15.67
CA ALA A 289 15.41 -11.29 -15.72
C ALA A 289 16.11 -10.66 -16.94
N ASN A 290 15.36 -9.84 -17.68
CA ASN A 290 15.83 -9.11 -18.87
C ASN A 290 15.79 -7.59 -18.65
N SER A 291 15.81 -7.13 -17.39
CA SER A 291 15.74 -5.72 -17.02
C SER A 291 14.52 -4.99 -17.61
N GLU A 292 13.37 -5.64 -17.57
CA GLU A 292 12.13 -5.16 -18.19
C GLU A 292 11.36 -4.28 -17.19
N THR A 293 10.94 -3.09 -17.60
CA THR A 293 10.10 -2.18 -16.81
C THR A 293 8.62 -2.46 -17.05
N ALA A 294 7.73 -1.85 -16.25
CA ALA A 294 6.29 -2.00 -16.41
C ALA A 294 5.80 -1.57 -17.81
N LEU A 295 6.34 -0.47 -18.34
CA LEU A 295 6.00 0.03 -19.68
C LEU A 295 6.46 -0.91 -20.78
N TRP A 296 7.65 -1.49 -20.63
CA TRP A 296 8.16 -2.50 -21.56
C TRP A 296 7.28 -3.77 -21.56
N VAL A 297 6.86 -4.24 -20.38
CA VAL A 297 6.02 -5.43 -20.26
C VAL A 297 4.62 -5.23 -20.88
N LEU A 298 4.05 -4.03 -20.81
CA LEU A 298 2.81 -3.69 -21.54
C LEU A 298 2.98 -3.84 -23.05
N ALA A 299 4.15 -3.51 -23.57
CA ALA A 299 4.45 -3.70 -24.98
C ALA A 299 4.60 -5.18 -25.36
N ASP A 300 4.94 -6.07 -24.42
CA ASP A 300 5.15 -7.51 -24.67
C ASP A 300 3.89 -8.36 -24.44
N VAL A 301 3.03 -7.98 -23.50
CA VAL A 301 1.90 -8.79 -23.05
C VAL A 301 0.91 -9.15 -24.17
N SER A 302 0.36 -10.36 -24.11
CA SER A 302 -0.71 -10.85 -24.98
C SER A 302 -2.00 -11.03 -24.18
N GLY A 303 -3.15 -10.96 -24.86
CA GLY A 303 -4.47 -11.24 -24.25
C GLY A 303 -5.12 -10.07 -23.50
N LEU A 304 -4.44 -8.93 -23.32
CA LEU A 304 -5.06 -7.71 -22.82
C LEU A 304 -5.72 -6.93 -23.96
N GLN A 305 -6.83 -6.28 -23.65
CA GLN A 305 -7.51 -5.37 -24.56
C GLN A 305 -6.66 -4.13 -24.82
N GLU A 306 -6.69 -3.64 -26.06
CA GLU A 306 -5.87 -2.50 -26.50
C GLU A 306 -6.13 -1.23 -25.67
N ASN A 307 -7.40 -0.98 -25.31
CA ASN A 307 -7.78 0.14 -24.45
C ASN A 307 -7.12 0.08 -23.07
N SER A 308 -7.06 -1.10 -22.44
CA SER A 308 -6.41 -1.29 -21.13
C SER A 308 -4.90 -1.13 -21.20
N ILE A 309 -4.27 -1.63 -22.26
CA ILE A 309 -2.83 -1.42 -22.51
C ILE A 309 -2.54 0.08 -22.64
N ASN A 310 -3.33 0.78 -23.46
CA ASN A 310 -3.15 2.21 -23.72
C ASN A 310 -3.38 3.06 -22.47
N ALA A 311 -4.39 2.74 -21.66
CA ALA A 311 -4.66 3.41 -20.40
C ALA A 311 -3.54 3.20 -19.37
N ALA A 312 -3.07 1.97 -19.22
CA ALA A 312 -1.94 1.64 -18.36
C ALA A 312 -0.64 2.36 -18.80
N ALA A 313 -0.36 2.41 -20.10
CA ALA A 313 0.80 3.10 -20.64
C ALA A 313 0.77 4.60 -20.36
N LYS A 314 -0.39 5.25 -20.57
CA LYS A 314 -0.56 6.68 -20.24
C LYS A 314 -0.33 6.94 -18.76
N LEU A 315 -0.86 6.11 -17.87
CA LEU A 315 -0.64 6.25 -16.43
C LEU A 315 0.82 6.17 -16.02
N LEU A 316 1.56 5.23 -16.61
CA LEU A 316 3.00 5.10 -16.38
C LEU A 316 3.76 6.33 -16.88
N ILE A 317 3.46 6.82 -18.07
CA ILE A 317 4.09 8.02 -18.67
C ILE A 317 3.80 9.27 -17.82
N GLU A 318 2.54 9.46 -17.39
CA GLU A 318 2.14 10.54 -16.49
C GLU A 318 2.97 10.54 -15.19
N HIS A 319 3.31 9.36 -14.67
CA HIS A 319 4.13 9.16 -13.48
C HIS A 319 5.63 9.07 -13.76
N LYS A 320 6.11 9.55 -14.92
CA LYS A 320 7.54 9.63 -15.29
C LYS A 320 8.21 8.29 -15.60
N ALA A 321 7.47 7.34 -16.18
CA ALA A 321 8.09 6.20 -16.84
C ALA A 321 8.98 6.67 -18.00
N ASP A 322 10.20 6.17 -18.04
CA ASP A 322 11.16 6.36 -19.13
C ASP A 322 10.73 5.52 -20.33
N VAL A 323 10.19 6.22 -21.33
CA VAL A 323 9.73 5.64 -22.59
C VAL A 323 10.87 5.08 -23.44
N ASN A 324 12.12 5.41 -23.12
CA ASN A 324 13.33 4.98 -23.81
C ASN A 324 14.14 3.95 -23.00
N PHE A 325 13.62 3.46 -21.86
CA PHE A 325 14.32 2.50 -21.02
C PHE A 325 14.69 1.23 -21.80
N ARG A 326 15.97 0.87 -21.84
CA ARG A 326 16.45 -0.30 -22.58
C ARG A 326 16.45 -1.53 -21.67
N ALA A 327 15.75 -2.58 -22.10
CA ALA A 327 15.91 -3.91 -21.53
C ALA A 327 17.36 -4.40 -21.73
N ARG A 328 17.77 -5.49 -21.07
CA ARG A 328 19.14 -6.03 -21.16
C ARG A 328 19.54 -6.35 -22.61
N GLY A 329 18.61 -6.83 -23.43
CA GLY A 329 18.81 -7.04 -24.87
C GLY A 329 18.87 -5.77 -25.73
N GLY A 330 18.85 -4.57 -25.12
CA GLY A 330 18.92 -3.28 -25.80
C GLY A 330 17.59 -2.76 -26.37
N ALA A 331 16.54 -3.56 -26.40
CA ALA A 331 15.24 -3.16 -26.95
C ALA A 331 14.49 -2.18 -26.03
N THR A 332 13.91 -1.14 -26.62
CA THR A 332 13.03 -0.15 -25.96
C THR A 332 11.57 -0.63 -25.92
N PRO A 333 10.69 0.01 -25.13
CA PRO A 333 9.25 -0.23 -25.20
C PRO A 333 8.67 -0.01 -26.60
N LEU A 334 9.20 0.97 -27.35
CA LEU A 334 8.74 1.25 -28.72
C LEU A 334 9.13 0.11 -29.67
N ASP A 335 10.36 -0.40 -29.59
CA ASP A 335 10.79 -1.57 -30.38
C ASP A 335 9.85 -2.75 -30.15
N ARG A 336 9.50 -3.00 -28.88
CA ARG A 336 8.64 -4.11 -28.50
C ARG A 336 7.19 -3.91 -28.94
N ALA A 337 6.66 -2.69 -28.88
CA ALA A 337 5.30 -2.37 -29.33
C ALA A 337 5.16 -2.58 -30.84
N ILE A 338 6.16 -2.17 -31.62
CA ILE A 338 6.22 -2.40 -33.07
C ILE A 338 6.31 -3.91 -33.35
N ALA A 339 7.24 -4.61 -32.70
CA ALA A 339 7.46 -6.05 -32.93
C ALA A 339 6.23 -6.91 -32.61
N THR A 340 5.38 -6.48 -31.67
CA THR A 340 4.16 -7.19 -31.28
C THR A 340 2.89 -6.63 -31.95
N GLY A 341 3.03 -5.68 -32.89
CA GLY A 341 1.91 -5.13 -33.67
C GLY A 341 0.96 -4.21 -32.87
N LYS A 342 1.38 -3.67 -31.73
CA LYS A 342 0.57 -2.78 -30.88
C LYS A 342 0.62 -1.33 -31.40
N SER A 343 0.00 -1.08 -32.55
CA SER A 343 0.07 0.20 -33.28
C SER A 343 -0.38 1.41 -32.44
N SER A 344 -1.47 1.31 -31.67
CA SER A 344 -1.92 2.43 -30.83
C SER A 344 -0.95 2.72 -29.69
N LEU A 345 -0.39 1.69 -29.05
CA LEU A 345 0.63 1.87 -28.02
C LEU A 345 1.89 2.52 -28.61
N ALA A 346 2.33 2.06 -29.79
CA ALA A 346 3.48 2.66 -30.47
C ALA A 346 3.27 4.15 -30.77
N ARG A 347 2.05 4.56 -31.14
CA ARG A 347 1.69 5.97 -31.32
C ARG A 347 1.78 6.75 -30.00
N ILE A 348 1.19 6.23 -28.91
CA ILE A 348 1.27 6.86 -27.57
C ILE A 348 2.72 7.04 -27.14
N LEU A 349 3.56 6.02 -27.34
CA LEU A 349 4.97 6.07 -27.00
C LEU A 349 5.71 7.14 -27.83
N LYS A 350 5.48 7.21 -29.14
CA LYS A 350 6.07 8.25 -30.00
C LYS A 350 5.63 9.66 -29.60
N GLU A 351 4.36 9.85 -29.29
CA GLU A 351 3.82 11.13 -28.78
C GLU A 351 4.49 11.54 -27.47
N ALA A 352 4.89 10.57 -26.64
CA ALA A 352 5.65 10.79 -25.42
C ALA A 352 7.18 10.91 -25.62
N GLY A 353 7.66 10.94 -26.87
CA GLY A 353 9.08 11.10 -27.20
C GLY A 353 9.89 9.80 -27.18
N ALA A 354 9.24 8.64 -27.29
CA ALA A 354 9.92 7.37 -27.41
C ALA A 354 10.65 7.25 -28.76
N LYS A 355 11.85 6.69 -28.70
CA LYS A 355 12.71 6.34 -29.82
C LYS A 355 12.93 4.83 -29.83
N THR A 356 13.10 4.28 -31.01
CA THR A 356 13.58 2.92 -31.20
C THR A 356 15.03 2.81 -30.74
N SER A 357 15.50 1.60 -30.45
CA SER A 357 16.91 1.38 -30.11
C SER A 357 17.86 1.84 -31.21
N ARG A 358 17.47 1.70 -32.49
CA ARG A 358 18.27 2.19 -33.63
C ARG A 358 18.39 3.71 -33.67
N GLU A 359 17.28 4.41 -33.47
CA GLU A 359 17.26 5.88 -33.41
C GLU A 359 18.10 6.41 -32.22
N LEU A 360 18.08 5.69 -31.07
CA LEU A 360 18.94 6.02 -29.92
C LEU A 360 20.43 5.78 -30.21
N ASP A 361 20.73 4.78 -31.04
CA ASP A 361 22.10 4.47 -31.48
C ASP A 361 22.56 5.41 -32.64
N GLY A 362 21.71 6.34 -33.09
CA GLY A 362 22.00 7.27 -34.19
C GLY A 362 22.01 6.62 -35.58
N LYS A 363 21.29 5.50 -35.74
CA LYS A 363 21.24 4.69 -36.96
C LYS A 363 19.91 4.78 -37.70
#